data_AF-A0A838PKZ7-F1
#
_entry.id   AF-A0A838PKZ7-F1
#
_cell.length_a   1.000
_cell.length_b   1.000
_cell.length_c   1.000
_cell.angle_alpha   90.00
_cell.angle_beta   90.00
_cell.angle_gamma   90.00
#
_symmetry.space_group_name_H-M   'P 1'
#
loop_
_entity.id
_entity.type
_entity.pdbx_description
1 polymer ?
#
loop_
_entity_poly.entity_id
_entity_poly.type
_entity_poly.pdbx_seq_one_letter_code
_entity_poly.pdbx_strand_id
1 'polypeptide(L)'
;MSDTLRYVGAALTLFVGAIHLQQYLDVLRDVPTIGELFLLNAAGAGVLAALLVTRLQVPAALGAIGLSLGSLVSILISRTEGGLSDYVEPTFRTPVALAVIAEVAAVAVLAALLVLERRRAAQGRPSPGIA
;
A
#
# COMPACT_ATOMS: atom_id res chain seq x y z
N MET A 1 14.63 8.27 -12.87
CA MET A 1 14.25 6.90 -12.43
C MET A 1 13.53 6.89 -11.08
N SER A 2 14.07 7.53 -10.04
CA SER A 2 13.34 7.74 -8.76
C SER A 2 11.96 8.35 -8.96
N ASP A 3 11.88 9.41 -9.78
CA ASP A 3 10.65 10.17 -9.94
C ASP A 3 9.61 9.35 -10.68
N THR A 4 10.04 8.55 -11.67
CA THR A 4 9.20 7.57 -12.35
C THR A 4 8.63 6.55 -11.36
N LEU A 5 9.48 5.91 -10.54
CA LEU A 5 9.04 4.95 -9.52
C LEU A 5 8.11 5.59 -8.49
N ARG A 6 8.37 6.84 -8.13
CA ARG A 6 7.52 7.62 -7.22
C ARG A 6 6.13 7.83 -7.79
N TYR A 7 6.01 8.30 -9.03
CA TYR A 7 4.71 8.51 -9.66
C TYR A 7 3.97 7.20 -9.94
N VAL A 8 4.68 6.15 -10.37
CA VAL A 8 4.10 4.81 -10.54
C VAL A 8 3.62 4.27 -9.19
N GLY A 9 4.44 4.41 -8.12
CA GLY A 9 4.07 4.00 -6.77
C GLY A 9 2.87 4.78 -6.22
N ALA A 10 2.79 6.09 -6.49
CA ALA A 10 1.63 6.91 -6.12
C ALA A 10 0.37 6.47 -6.87
N ALA A 11 0.46 6.21 -8.18
CA ALA A 11 -0.66 5.74 -8.99
C ALA A 11 -1.15 4.35 -8.54
N LEU A 12 -0.22 3.42 -8.26
CA LEU A 12 -0.56 2.09 -7.73
C LEU A 12 -1.22 2.19 -6.34
N THR A 13 -0.66 3.00 -5.43
CA THR A 13 -1.25 3.23 -4.10
C THR A 13 -2.66 3.82 -4.22
N LEU A 14 -2.86 4.79 -5.11
CA LEU A 14 -4.19 5.36 -5.35
C LEU A 14 -5.17 4.32 -5.92
N PHE A 15 -4.70 3.47 -6.83
CA PHE A 15 -5.51 2.39 -7.41
C PHE A 15 -5.91 1.34 -6.37
N VAL A 16 -5.01 0.98 -5.45
CA VAL A 16 -5.33 0.15 -4.27
C VAL A 16 -6.47 0.79 -3.47
N GLY A 17 -6.35 2.08 -3.16
CA GLY A 17 -7.39 2.81 -2.43
C GLY A 17 -8.73 2.84 -3.16
N ALA A 18 -8.72 3.00 -4.49
CA ALA A 18 -9.93 2.98 -5.31
C ALA A 18 -10.65 1.62 -5.28
N ILE A 19 -9.90 0.50 -5.33
CA ILE A 19 -10.49 -0.84 -5.22
C ILE A 19 -11.09 -1.05 -3.83
N HIS A 20 -10.39 -0.65 -2.76
CA HIS A 20 -10.92 -0.76 -1.39
C HIS A 20 -12.17 0.08 -1.19
N LEU A 21 -12.18 1.31 -1.72
CA LEU A 21 -13.36 2.16 -1.68
C LEU A 21 -14.52 1.52 -2.44
N GLN A 22 -14.26 0.97 -3.63
CA GLN A 22 -15.28 0.28 -4.40
C GLN A 22 -15.88 -0.90 -3.62
N GLN A 23 -15.04 -1.75 -3.02
CA GLN A 23 -15.51 -2.89 -2.22
C GLN A 23 -16.26 -2.46 -0.95
N TYR A 24 -15.82 -1.38 -0.29
CA TYR A 24 -16.57 -0.76 0.80
C TYR A 24 -17.98 -0.36 0.36
N LEU A 25 -18.10 0.41 -0.72
CA LEU A 25 -19.40 0.92 -1.18
C LEU A 25 -20.35 -0.19 -1.66
N ASP A 26 -19.80 -1.28 -2.19
CA ASP A 26 -20.56 -2.33 -2.88
C ASP A 26 -21.04 -3.43 -1.93
N VAL A 27 -20.14 -4.05 -1.17
CA VAL A 27 -20.46 -5.26 -0.40
C VAL A 27 -20.01 -5.25 1.06
N LEU A 28 -19.12 -4.34 1.46
CA LEU A 28 -18.50 -4.39 2.79
C LEU A 28 -18.94 -3.28 3.75
N ARG A 29 -19.69 -2.26 3.30
CA ARG A 29 -20.09 -1.12 4.15
C ARG A 29 -20.75 -1.54 5.46
N ASP A 30 -21.63 -2.53 5.39
CA ASP A 30 -22.45 -2.97 6.51
C ASP A 30 -21.84 -4.17 7.25
N VAL A 31 -20.61 -4.59 6.91
CA VAL A 31 -19.88 -5.65 7.60
C VAL A 31 -19.11 -5.02 8.78
N PRO A 32 -19.46 -5.34 10.04
CA PRO A 32 -18.81 -4.76 11.21
C PRO A 32 -17.29 -4.95 11.19
N THR A 33 -16.54 -3.93 11.61
CA THR A 33 -15.06 -3.87 11.56
C THR A 33 -14.47 -3.88 10.14
N ILE A 34 -14.85 -4.82 9.28
CA ILE A 34 -14.28 -4.97 7.93
C ILE A 34 -14.61 -3.77 7.05
N GLY A 35 -15.85 -3.28 7.07
CA GLY A 35 -16.23 -2.07 6.33
C GLY A 35 -15.36 -0.88 6.74
N GLU A 36 -15.13 -0.69 8.03
CA GLU A 36 -14.28 0.38 8.56
C GLU A 36 -12.82 0.22 8.14
N LEU A 37 -12.28 -1.00 8.16
CA LEU A 37 -10.92 -1.29 7.70
C LEU A 37 -10.74 -1.00 6.20
N PHE A 38 -11.74 -1.33 5.38
CA PHE A 38 -11.71 -1.00 3.95
C PHE A 38 -11.78 0.51 3.70
N LEU A 39 -12.63 1.23 4.44
CA LEU A 39 -12.71 2.68 4.35
C LEU A 39 -11.42 3.35 4.83
N LEU A 40 -10.84 2.87 5.93
CA LEU A 40 -9.57 3.35 6.45
C LEU A 40 -8.42 3.09 5.48
N ASN A 41 -8.40 1.91 4.84
CA ASN A 41 -7.43 1.59 3.79
C ASN A 41 -7.58 2.55 2.60
N ALA A 42 -8.79 2.73 2.10
CA ALA A 42 -9.06 3.66 1.00
C ALA A 42 -8.60 5.10 1.30
N ALA A 43 -8.97 5.63 2.47
CA ALA A 43 -8.58 6.97 2.89
C ALA A 43 -7.06 7.09 3.10
N GLY A 44 -6.46 6.12 3.79
CA GLY A 44 -5.01 6.05 4.02
C GLY A 44 -4.23 5.98 2.71
N ALA A 45 -4.65 5.15 1.78
CA ALA A 45 -4.06 5.02 0.45
C ALA A 45 -4.14 6.35 -0.33
N GLY A 46 -5.29 7.02 -0.30
CA GLY A 46 -5.44 8.35 -0.93
C GLY A 46 -4.48 9.39 -0.35
N VAL A 47 -4.37 9.47 0.98
CA VAL A 47 -3.44 10.38 1.66
C VAL A 47 -1.99 10.04 1.31
N LEU A 48 -1.61 8.76 1.39
CA LEU A 48 -0.24 8.32 1.11
C LEU A 48 0.15 8.54 -0.36
N ALA A 49 -0.77 8.32 -1.29
CA ALA A 49 -0.56 8.64 -2.71
C ALA A 49 -0.33 10.14 -2.94
N ALA A 50 -1.10 11.00 -2.26
CA ALA A 50 -0.89 12.45 -2.33
C ALA A 50 0.46 12.87 -1.70
N LEU A 51 0.84 12.28 -0.57
CA LEU A 51 2.11 12.57 0.09
C LEU A 51 3.33 12.08 -0.71
N LEU A 52 3.19 10.99 -1.46
CA LEU A 52 4.24 10.44 -2.33
C LEU A 52 4.72 11.44 -3.38
N VAL A 53 3.88 12.37 -3.83
CA VAL A 53 4.28 13.40 -4.81
C VAL A 53 4.85 14.67 -4.18
N THR A 54 5.03 14.69 -2.85
CA THR A 54 5.60 15.81 -2.10
C THR A 54 7.03 15.51 -1.63
N ARG A 55 7.60 16.40 -0.80
CA ARG A 55 8.88 16.15 -0.11
C ARG A 55 8.79 15.04 0.95
N LEU A 56 7.59 14.59 1.30
CA LEU A 56 7.33 13.50 2.25
C LEU A 56 7.34 12.11 1.60
N GLN A 57 7.90 11.97 0.40
CA GLN A 57 7.92 10.73 -0.37
C GLN A 57 8.49 9.52 0.39
N VAL A 58 9.51 9.67 1.23
CA VAL A 58 10.13 8.55 1.96
C VAL A 58 9.22 8.01 3.07
N PRO A 59 8.74 8.82 4.03
CA PRO A 59 7.78 8.32 5.02
C PRO A 59 6.46 7.87 4.38
N ALA A 60 6.01 8.52 3.29
CA ALA A 60 4.83 8.10 2.56
C ALA A 60 5.01 6.72 1.89
N ALA A 61 6.18 6.44 1.30
CA ALA A 61 6.49 5.13 0.73
C ALA A 61 6.49 4.03 1.81
N LEU A 62 7.06 4.28 2.98
CA LEU A 62 7.02 3.33 4.11
C LEU A 62 5.58 3.09 4.59
N GLY A 63 4.78 4.14 4.70
CA GLY A 63 3.37 4.03 5.07
C GLY A 63 2.56 3.24 4.05
N ALA A 64 2.76 3.49 2.75
CA ALA A 64 2.05 2.78 1.68
C ALA A 64 2.46 1.30 1.58
N ILE A 65 3.74 0.98 1.82
CA ILE A 65 4.19 -0.41 1.96
C ILE A 65 3.52 -1.08 3.17
N GLY A 66 3.52 -0.42 4.33
CA GLY A 66 2.88 -0.95 5.54
C GLY A 66 1.38 -1.19 5.36
N LEU A 67 0.67 -0.24 4.74
CA LEU A 67 -0.74 -0.36 4.43
C LEU A 67 -1.02 -1.55 3.50
N SER A 68 -0.27 -1.66 2.41
CA SER A 68 -0.43 -2.74 1.43
C SER A 68 -0.12 -4.11 2.02
N LEU A 69 0.95 -4.23 2.82
CA LEU A 69 1.28 -5.48 3.52
C LEU A 69 0.24 -5.84 4.57
N GLY A 70 -0.27 -4.86 5.32
CA GLY A 70 -1.34 -5.08 6.29
C GLY A 70 -2.61 -5.62 5.61
N SER A 71 -2.96 -5.08 4.44
CA SER A 71 -4.08 -5.56 3.63
C SER A 71 -3.85 -6.99 3.10
N LEU A 72 -2.65 -7.26 2.54
CA LEU A 72 -2.27 -8.60 2.08
C LEU A 72 -2.30 -9.65 3.20
N VAL A 73 -1.87 -9.29 4.40
CA VAL A 73 -1.98 -10.18 5.58
C VAL A 73 -3.44 -10.35 5.98
N SER A 74 -4.23 -9.28 5.95
CA SER A 74 -5.66 -9.31 6.30
C SER A 74 -6.45 -10.25 5.38
N ILE A 75 -6.22 -10.20 4.05
CA ILE A 75 -6.88 -11.13 3.12
C ILE A 75 -6.45 -12.58 3.37
N LEU A 76 -5.18 -12.85 3.73
CA LEU A 76 -4.74 -14.20 4.09
C LEU A 76 -5.44 -14.70 5.35
N ILE A 77 -5.55 -13.87 6.40
CA ILE A 77 -6.23 -14.22 7.65
C ILE A 77 -7.73 -14.45 7.41
N SER A 78 -8.38 -13.56 6.65
CA SER A 78 -9.82 -13.66 6.34
C SER A 78 -10.22 -14.92 5.58
N ARG A 79 -9.25 -15.67 5.03
CA ARG A 79 -9.49 -16.94 4.32
C ARG A 79 -9.19 -18.17 5.16
N THR A 80 -8.81 -17.99 6.42
CA THR A 80 -8.70 -19.09 7.40
C THR A 80 -10.07 -19.43 7.99
N GLU A 81 -10.20 -20.59 8.63
CA GLU A 81 -11.47 -21.01 9.26
C GLU A 81 -11.95 -20.04 10.35
N GLY A 82 -11.05 -19.32 11.01
CA GLY A 82 -11.37 -18.31 12.02
C GLY A 82 -11.76 -16.94 11.44
N GLY A 83 -11.54 -16.72 10.14
CA GLY A 83 -11.78 -15.44 9.49
C GLY A 83 -10.97 -14.28 10.08
N LEU A 84 -11.35 -13.07 9.73
CA LEU A 84 -10.87 -11.82 10.31
C LEU A 84 -12.08 -11.09 10.88
N SER A 85 -12.15 -10.93 12.21
CA SER A 85 -13.31 -10.27 12.86
C SER A 85 -14.65 -10.89 12.44
N ASP A 86 -14.75 -12.22 12.53
CA ASP A 86 -15.92 -13.04 12.14
C ASP A 86 -16.29 -12.98 10.64
N TYR A 87 -15.49 -12.31 9.81
CA TYR A 87 -15.63 -12.30 8.36
C TYR A 87 -14.72 -13.32 7.71
N VAL A 88 -15.31 -14.21 6.90
CA VAL A 88 -14.58 -15.14 6.04
C VAL A 88 -14.77 -14.72 4.59
N GLU A 89 -13.69 -14.41 3.87
CA GLU A 89 -13.80 -14.06 2.44
C GLU A 89 -14.26 -15.31 1.66
N PRO A 90 -15.47 -15.29 1.09
CA PRO A 90 -16.11 -16.51 0.59
C PRO A 90 -15.52 -16.98 -0.73
N THR A 91 -15.05 -16.04 -1.58
CA THR A 91 -14.57 -16.36 -2.93
C THR A 91 -13.47 -15.39 -3.36
N PHE A 92 -12.58 -15.85 -4.25
CA PHE A 92 -11.53 -14.99 -4.81
C PHE A 92 -12.05 -14.25 -6.04
N ARG A 93 -12.90 -13.24 -5.80
CA ARG A 93 -13.54 -12.44 -6.85
C ARG A 93 -12.51 -11.58 -7.58
N THR A 94 -12.84 -11.16 -8.81
CA THR A 94 -11.97 -10.29 -9.62
C THR A 94 -11.46 -9.05 -8.89
N PRO A 95 -12.27 -8.29 -8.12
CA PRO A 95 -11.77 -7.14 -7.37
C PRO A 95 -10.70 -7.51 -6.33
N VAL A 96 -10.84 -8.66 -5.67
CA VAL A 96 -9.85 -9.17 -4.69
C VAL A 96 -8.53 -9.49 -5.40
N ALA A 97 -8.60 -10.17 -6.55
CA ALA A 97 -7.40 -10.47 -7.34
C ALA A 97 -6.69 -9.20 -7.82
N LEU A 98 -7.45 -8.20 -8.27
CA LEU A 98 -6.90 -6.90 -8.68
C LEU A 98 -6.27 -6.15 -7.51
N ALA A 99 -6.88 -6.18 -6.33
CA ALA A 99 -6.31 -5.58 -5.11
C ALA A 99 -4.95 -6.22 -4.79
N VAL A 100 -4.89 -7.55 -4.71
CA VAL A 100 -3.65 -8.28 -4.40
C VAL A 100 -2.54 -7.97 -5.42
N ILE A 101 -2.86 -7.97 -6.71
CA ILE A 101 -1.88 -7.64 -7.76
C ILE A 101 -1.38 -6.19 -7.60
N ALA A 102 -2.30 -5.24 -7.37
CA ALA A 102 -1.96 -3.83 -7.21
C ALA A 102 -1.11 -3.59 -5.94
N GLU A 103 -1.44 -4.25 -4.83
CA GLU A 103 -0.71 -4.17 -3.56
C GLU A 103 0.70 -4.75 -3.69
N VAL A 104 0.85 -5.92 -4.31
CA VAL A 104 2.17 -6.54 -4.55
C VAL A 104 3.02 -5.63 -5.46
N ALA A 105 2.42 -5.08 -6.52
CA ALA A 105 3.11 -4.14 -7.40
C ALA A 105 3.52 -2.85 -6.66
N ALA A 106 2.63 -2.29 -5.84
CA ALA A 106 2.91 -1.10 -5.03
C ALA A 106 4.09 -1.35 -4.08
N VAL A 107 4.08 -2.47 -3.35
CA VAL A 107 5.18 -2.87 -2.45
C VAL A 107 6.49 -2.99 -3.21
N ALA A 108 6.51 -3.68 -4.35
CA ALA A 108 7.72 -3.87 -5.14
C ALA A 108 8.30 -2.55 -5.66
N VAL A 109 7.46 -1.69 -6.24
CA VAL A 109 7.86 -0.39 -6.80
C VAL A 109 8.37 0.56 -5.70
N LEU A 110 7.64 0.65 -4.59
CA LEU A 110 8.01 1.53 -3.47
C LEU A 110 9.25 1.03 -2.73
N ALA A 111 9.43 -0.29 -2.59
CA ALA A 111 10.67 -0.85 -2.04
C ALA A 111 11.87 -0.51 -2.93
N ALA A 112 11.73 -0.62 -4.26
CA ALA A 112 12.76 -0.22 -5.21
C ALA A 112 13.10 1.28 -5.11
N LEU A 113 12.08 2.15 -4.97
CA LEU A 113 12.27 3.58 -4.71
C LEU A 113 13.12 3.80 -3.45
N LEU A 114 12.76 3.17 -2.32
CA LEU A 114 13.48 3.32 -1.06
C LEU A 114 14.94 2.84 -1.14
N VAL A 115 15.20 1.74 -1.87
CA VAL A 115 16.58 1.26 -2.11
C VAL A 115 17.40 2.29 -2.90
N LEU A 116 16.81 2.90 -3.94
CA LEU A 116 17.51 3.92 -4.73
C LEU A 116 17.77 5.20 -3.95
N GLU A 117 16.79 5.68 -3.16
CA GLU A 117 16.96 6.85 -2.30
C GLU A 117 18.05 6.62 -1.24
N ARG A 118 18.12 5.42 -0.63
CA ARG A 118 19.21 5.06 0.30
C ARG A 118 20.59 5.06 -0.37
N ARG A 119 20.71 4.53 -1.60
CA ARG A 119 21.98 4.52 -2.35
C ARG A 119 22.46 5.93 -2.66
N ARG A 120 21.56 6.85 -3.03
CA ARG A 120 21.89 8.25 -3.27
C ARG A 120 22.37 8.97 -2.01
N ALA A 121 21.67 8.75 -0.89
CA ALA A 121 22.08 9.31 0.39
C ALA A 121 23.47 8.82 0.84
N ALA A 122 23.82 7.55 0.56
CA ALA A 122 25.14 7.00 0.85
C ALA A 122 26.26 7.59 -0.05
N GLN A 123 25.97 7.82 -1.33
CA GLN A 123 26.93 8.41 -2.29
C GLN A 123 27.18 9.90 -2.05
N GLY A 124 26.22 10.62 -1.47
CA GLY A 124 26.33 12.04 -1.17
C GLY A 124 27.12 12.38 0.10
N ARG A 125 27.53 11.38 0.91
CA ARG A 125 28.39 11.61 2.08
C ARG A 125 29.86 11.71 1.64
N PRO A 126 30.55 12.85 1.84
CA PRO A 126 31.99 12.93 1.62
C PRO A 126 32.71 11.94 2.52
N SER A 127 33.72 11.24 2.00
CA SER A 127 34.62 10.43 2.83
C SER A 127 35.20 11.31 3.94
N PRO A 128 35.19 10.87 5.21
CA PRO A 128 35.92 11.58 6.25
C PRO A 128 37.39 11.56 5.83
N GLY A 129 37.90 12.71 5.38
CA GLY A 129 39.30 12.87 5.05
C GLY A 129 40.12 12.54 6.28
N ILE A 130 40.99 11.54 6.16
CA ILE A 130 41.99 11.23 7.17
C ILE A 130 42.99 12.38 7.11
N ALA A 131 42.91 13.27 8.11
CA ALA A 131 43.92 14.29 8.40
C ALA A 131 44.94 13.72 9.39
#